data_AF-A0A7R7YJ15-F1
#
_entry.id   AF-A0A7R7YJ15-F1
#
_cell.length_a   1.000
_cell.length_b   1.000
_cell.length_c   1.000
_cell.angle_alpha   90.00
_cell.angle_beta   90.00
_cell.angle_gamma   90.00
#
_symmetry.space_group_name_H-M   'P 1'
#
loop_
_entity.id
_entity.type
_entity.pdbx_description
1 polymer ?
#
loop_
_entity_poly.entity_id
_entity_poly.type
_entity_poly.pdbx_seq_one_letter_code
_entity_poly.pdbx_strand_id
1 'polypeptide(L)'
;MWLFRKDPHVKPEGPLAFRVRVRTKSGEVVELRLSKSAEISPTEEGYYVRKEIVAPKSLDRAVLEIWFDRRYRPVRKAVEGGELIPIREW
;
A
#
# COMPACT_ATOMS: atom_id res chain seq x y z
N MET A 1 -1.38 23.49 15.29
CA MET A 1 -0.60 23.34 14.04
C MET A 1 -0.38 21.85 13.80
N TRP A 2 -1.26 21.18 13.05
CA TRP A 2 -1.13 19.75 12.75
C TRP A 2 -0.22 19.60 11.53
N LEU A 3 1.04 19.24 11.75
CA LEU A 3 1.97 18.88 10.69
C LEU A 3 1.37 17.73 9.88
N PHE A 4 1.31 17.88 8.56
CA PHE A 4 0.94 16.81 7.61
C PHE A 4 1.94 15.65 7.75
N ARG A 5 1.69 14.74 8.69
CA ARG A 5 2.54 13.56 8.87
C ARG A 5 2.35 12.68 7.64
N LYS A 6 3.41 12.56 6.83
CA LYS A 6 3.44 11.61 5.71
C LYS A 6 3.23 10.20 6.25
N ASP A 7 2.45 9.38 5.53
CA ASP A 7 2.23 8.00 5.94
C ASP A 7 3.57 7.24 5.95
N PRO A 8 3.88 6.46 7.01
CA PRO A 8 5.17 5.80 7.13
C PRO A 8 5.35 4.59 6.20
N HIS A 9 4.32 4.13 5.47
CA HIS A 9 4.36 2.92 4.63
C HIS A 9 3.99 3.18 3.17
N VAL A 10 3.25 4.25 2.88
CA VAL A 10 2.79 4.59 1.52
C VAL A 10 3.56 5.79 0.99
N LYS A 11 4.46 5.53 0.04
CA LYS A 11 5.30 6.57 -0.58
C LYS A 11 4.62 7.11 -1.83
N PRO A 12 4.33 8.42 -1.95
CA PRO A 12 3.89 9.00 -3.21
C PRO A 12 4.95 8.81 -4.30
N GLU A 13 4.51 8.39 -5.49
CA GLU A 13 5.35 8.22 -6.67
C GLU A 13 4.79 9.11 -7.80
N GLY A 14 5.25 10.36 -7.82
CA GLY A 14 4.67 11.39 -8.68
C GLY A 14 3.20 11.69 -8.32
N PRO A 15 2.43 12.30 -9.24
CA PRO A 15 1.05 12.70 -8.96
C PRO A 15 0.04 11.54 -9.02
N LEU A 16 0.35 10.47 -9.76
CA LEU A 16 -0.63 9.45 -10.18
C LEU A 16 -0.45 8.08 -9.55
N ALA A 17 0.57 7.88 -8.71
CA ALA A 17 0.82 6.56 -8.13
C ALA A 17 1.33 6.63 -6.70
N PHE A 18 1.24 5.47 -6.04
CA PHE A 18 1.88 5.19 -4.77
C PHE A 18 2.80 3.98 -4.92
N ARG A 19 3.85 3.96 -4.12
CA ARG A 19 4.70 2.81 -3.91
C ARG A 19 4.51 2.29 -2.50
N VAL A 20 4.57 0.97 -2.34
CA VAL A 20 4.56 0.27 -1.05
C VAL A 20 5.46 -0.95 -1.14
N ARG A 21 5.95 -1.44 -0.01
CA ARG A 21 6.67 -2.71 0.09
C ARG A 21 5.98 -3.61 1.11
N VAL A 22 5.76 -4.87 0.74
CA VAL A 22 5.19 -5.90 1.60
C VAL A 22 6.24 -6.98 1.82
N ARG A 23 6.51 -7.31 3.09
CA ARG A 23 7.29 -8.48 3.47
C ARG A 23 6.32 -9.64 3.68
N THR A 24 6.48 -10.73 2.95
CA THR A 24 5.65 -11.93 3.11
C THR A 24 6.10 -12.78 4.30
N LYS A 25 5.37 -13.86 4.60
CA LYS A 25 5.68 -14.77 5.72
C LYS A 25 7.09 -15.35 5.68
N SER A 26 7.62 -15.67 4.50
CA SER A 26 9.00 -16.15 4.32
C SER A 26 10.06 -15.06 4.38
N GLY A 27 9.67 -13.80 4.53
CA GLY A 27 10.59 -12.66 4.56
C GLY A 27 10.90 -12.06 3.19
N GLU A 28 10.35 -12.61 2.11
CA GLU A 28 10.51 -12.04 0.77
C GLU A 28 9.80 -10.67 0.68
N VAL A 29 10.50 -9.68 0.11
CA VAL A 29 9.98 -8.33 -0.05
C VAL A 29 9.48 -8.14 -1.47
N VAL A 30 8.19 -7.79 -1.60
CA VAL A 30 7.56 -7.44 -2.87
C VAL A 30 7.26 -5.95 -2.88
N GLU A 31 7.80 -5.25 -3.89
CA GLU A 31 7.50 -3.85 -4.15
C GLU A 31 6.30 -3.74 -5.09
N LEU A 32 5.35 -2.88 -4.74
CA LEU A 32 4.13 -2.66 -5.52
C LEU A 32 4.00 -1.19 -5.88
N ARG A 33 3.62 -0.94 -7.13
CA ARG A 33 3.17 0.36 -7.62
C ARG A 33 1.65 0.32 -7.78
N LEU A 34 0.97 1.25 -7.12
CA LEU A 34 -0.49 1.38 -7.10
C LEU A 34 -0.87 2.63 -7.88
N SER A 35 -1.48 2.45 -9.05
CA SER A 35 -1.96 3.54 -9.91
C SER A 35 -3.32 4.08 -9.43
N LYS A 36 -3.42 5.40 -9.25
CA LYS A 36 -4.67 6.07 -8.86
C LYS A 36 -5.80 5.87 -9.87
N SER A 37 -5.48 5.83 -11.16
CA SER A 37 -6.49 5.74 -12.22
C SER A 37 -6.86 4.32 -12.62
N ALA A 38 -6.03 3.32 -12.30
CA ALA A 38 -6.20 1.96 -12.78
C ALA A 38 -6.49 0.93 -11.69
N GLU A 39 -6.08 1.19 -10.44
CA GLU A 39 -6.15 0.20 -9.36
C GLU A 39 -6.92 0.69 -8.14
N ILE A 40 -7.02 2.01 -7.96
CA ILE A 40 -7.67 2.60 -6.80
C ILE A 40 -9.11 2.95 -7.17
N SER A 41 -10.06 2.33 -6.49
CA SER A 41 -11.49 2.51 -6.72
C SER A 41 -12.06 3.58 -5.80
N PRO A 42 -12.98 4.44 -6.28
CA PRO A 42 -13.72 5.36 -5.43
C PRO A 42 -14.67 4.60 -4.49
N THR A 43 -14.87 5.15 -3.30
CA THR A 43 -15.88 4.72 -2.32
C THR A 43 -16.67 5.94 -1.83
N GLU A 44 -17.71 5.74 -1.03
CA GLU A 44 -18.48 6.86 -0.45
C GLU A 44 -17.60 7.80 0.40
N GLU A 45 -16.63 7.23 1.12
CA GLU A 45 -15.78 7.94 2.09
C GLU A 45 -14.44 8.41 1.50
N GLY A 46 -14.05 7.92 0.32
CA GLY A 46 -12.79 8.25 -0.30
C GLY A 46 -12.40 7.24 -1.37
N TYR A 47 -11.34 6.48 -1.12
CA TYR A 47 -10.82 5.51 -2.07
C TYR A 47 -10.36 4.23 -1.40
N TYR A 48 -10.33 3.15 -2.16
CA TYR A 48 -9.91 1.84 -1.69
C TYR A 48 -9.12 1.09 -2.77
N VAL A 49 -8.15 0.31 -2.33
CA VAL A 49 -7.42 -0.65 -3.18
C VAL A 49 -7.22 -1.96 -2.44
N ARG A 50 -7.44 -3.06 -3.15
CA ARG A 50 -7.07 -4.42 -2.74
C ARG A 50 -6.13 -5.00 -3.77
N LYS A 51 -4.97 -5.49 -3.32
CA LYS A 51 -3.97 -6.12 -4.18
C LYS A 51 -3.63 -7.50 -3.65
N GLU A 52 -3.85 -8.50 -4.49
CA GLU A 52 -3.30 -9.84 -4.26
C GLU A 52 -1.85 -9.86 -4.72
N ILE A 53 -1.00 -10.46 -3.89
CA ILE A 53 0.44 -10.51 -4.05
C ILE A 53 0.83 -11.98 -4.05
N VAL A 54 1.61 -12.38 -5.06
CA VAL A 54 2.30 -13.67 -5.07
C VAL A 54 3.78 -13.36 -5.16
N ALA A 55 4.53 -13.74 -4.13
CA ALA A 55 5.95 -13.51 -4.08
C ALA A 55 6.67 -14.41 -5.13
N PRO A 56 7.54 -13.87 -5.97
CA PRO A 56 8.07 -14.60 -7.13
C PRO A 56 9.00 -15.76 -6.75
N LYS A 57 9.68 -15.74 -5.60
CA LYS A 57 10.60 -16.81 -5.20
C LYS A 57 9.94 -17.84 -4.29
N SER A 58 9.31 -17.37 -3.23
CA SER A 58 8.68 -18.21 -2.20
C SER A 58 7.29 -18.70 -2.57
N LEU A 59 6.63 -18.06 -3.54
CA LEU A 59 5.22 -18.26 -3.89
C LEU A 59 4.25 -17.97 -2.74
N ASP A 60 4.72 -17.28 -1.71
CA ASP A 60 3.88 -16.80 -0.62
C ASP A 60 2.78 -15.88 -1.16
N ARG A 61 1.59 -16.03 -0.59
CA ARG A 61 0.46 -15.17 -0.87
C ARG A 61 0.29 -14.14 0.23
N ALA A 62 0.08 -12.90 -0.18
CA ALA A 62 -0.35 -11.83 0.70
C ALA A 62 -1.46 -11.02 0.04
N VAL A 63 -2.28 -10.37 0.86
CA VAL A 63 -3.33 -9.45 0.40
C VAL A 63 -3.07 -8.11 1.08
N LEU A 64 -2.87 -7.07 0.28
CA LEU A 64 -2.75 -5.70 0.76
C LEU A 64 -4.08 -4.98 0.54
N GLU A 65 -4.57 -4.31 1.58
CA GLU A 65 -5.70 -3.41 1.51
C GLU A 65 -5.32 -2.03 2.06
N ILE A 66 -5.69 -0.98 1.32
CA ILE A 66 -5.50 0.41 1.75
C ILE A 66 -6.79 1.18 1.50
N TRP A 67 -7.25 1.87 2.54
CA TRP A 67 -8.30 2.87 2.48
C TRP A 67 -7.67 4.24 2.53
N PHE A 68 -8.13 5.13 1.65
CA PHE A 68 -7.73 6.52 1.60
C PHE A 68 -8.94 7.41 1.81
N ASP A 69 -8.71 8.61 2.34
CA ASP A 69 -9.71 9.67 2.31
C ASP A 69 -9.87 10.29 0.90
N ARG A 70 -10.81 11.22 0.76
CA ARG A 70 -11.05 11.97 -0.50
C ARG A 70 -9.84 12.76 -1.03
N ARG A 71 -8.77 12.93 -0.25
CA ARG A 71 -7.51 13.58 -0.65
C ARG A 71 -6.40 12.57 -0.93
N TYR A 72 -6.72 11.29 -1.05
CA TYR A 72 -5.76 10.18 -1.19
C TYR A 72 -4.77 10.08 -0.02
N ARG A 73 -5.15 10.48 1.19
CA ARG A 73 -4.35 10.23 2.40
C ARG A 73 -4.72 8.86 2.95
N PRO A 74 -3.78 7.93 3.16
CA PRO A 74 -4.08 6.64 3.78
C PRO A 74 -4.70 6.85 5.16
N VAL A 75 -5.85 6.22 5.41
CA VAL A 75 -6.56 6.27 6.71
C VAL A 75 -6.58 4.91 7.41
N ARG A 76 -6.55 3.82 6.65
CA ARG A 76 -6.46 2.44 7.17
C ARG A 76 -5.64 1.60 6.21
N LYS A 77 -4.90 0.64 6.75
CA LYS A 77 -4.12 -0.35 6.01
C LYS A 77 -4.30 -1.70 6.68
N ALA A 78 -4.42 -2.75 5.88
CA ALA A 78 -4.41 -4.13 6.35
C ALA A 78 -3.52 -4.96 5.42
N VAL A 79 -2.81 -5.93 5.99
CA VAL A 79 -2.08 -6.92 5.23
C VAL A 79 -2.41 -8.29 5.81
N GLU A 80 -2.90 -9.17 4.97
CA GLU A 80 -2.98 -10.59 5.26
C GLU A 80 -1.78 -11.30 4.64
N GLY A 81 -1.18 -12.25 5.34
CA GLY A 81 -0.05 -13.03 4.80
C GLY A 81 1.29 -12.30 4.74
N GLY A 82 1.43 -11.17 5.45
CA GLY A 82 2.67 -10.40 5.51
C GLY A 82 2.52 -9.13 6.33
N GLU A 83 3.45 -8.20 6.13
CA GLU A 83 3.46 -6.88 6.78
C GLU A 83 3.93 -5.79 5.80
N LEU A 84 3.46 -4.56 6.00
CA LEU A 84 3.97 -3.41 5.28
C LEU A 84 5.33 -2.99 5.85
N ILE A 85 6.30 -2.75 4.98
CA ILE A 85 7.62 -2.27 5.38
C ILE A 85 7.60 -0.75 5.49
N PRO A 86 8.05 -0.15 6.60
CA PRO A 86 8.17 1.30 6.74
C PRO A 86 9.15 1.90 5.73
N ILE A 87 8.84 3.08 5.18
CA ILE A 87 9.65 3.79 4.16
C ILE A 87 11.10 4.03 4.62
N ARG A 88 11.33 4.15 5.93
CA ARG A 88 12.67 4.32 6.52
C ARG A 88 13.56 3.07 6.39
N GLU A 89 12.97 1.92 6.08
CA GLU A 89 13.63 0.61 5.93
C GLU A 89 13.69 0.16 4.46
N TRP A 90 13.37 1.07 3.53
CA TRP A 90 13.40 0.78 2.09
C TRP A 90 14.79 0.97 1.50
#